data_AF-A0A958G691-F1
#
_entry.id   AF-A0A958G691-F1
#
_cell.length_a   1.000
_cell.length_b   1.000
_cell.length_c   1.000
_cell.angle_alpha   90.00
_cell.angle_beta   90.00
_cell.angle_gamma   90.00
#
_symmetry.space_group_name_H-M   'P 1'
#
loop_
_entity.id
_entity.type
_entity.pdbx_description
1 polymer ?
#
loop_
_entity_poly.entity_id
_entity_poly.type
_entity_poly.pdbx_seq_one_letter_code
_entity_poly.pdbx_strand_id
1 'polypeptide(L)'
;RLNYGGGTAGDNLSRLSKTERMHLKQRVLNFDQAHDWVMPLQRSLQKSSAVDYDFNSGDWFKIPVSAEGIYKITGSFLQSQSINISQINSTTLQMFNYGGKPLSTNVADPRPADLNEISIEVTDLNGNGSFDTNDAIYFYGNGPTGWRYDNVTQPPAFFLNPYSFQNYYLLTFNQNPGKRIVPEGSPQFSNATRITRFNDYYRFEEERENILASGLDWYWLKFSGTSAQQSVSLTLPQNIITENATLEARFKGGAGVHYYDNSTTYQYAFTVNLNGVPVIANETFTNKFSRNRIRPTTAFRGGSNEFTVQYAGNNEGCIAYLDYLEVSLERPFIAENNFLKFYYRLTDTPVEFNISSLPAGTNRVWDVSDFANVTAINPLENGSTVRFQQA
;
A
#
# COMPACT_ATOMS: atom_id res chain seq x y z
N ARG A 1 -12.66 -10.38 45.78
CA ARG A 1 -13.60 -11.10 46.67
C ARG A 1 -12.91 -12.40 47.07
N LEU A 2 -12.75 -12.72 48.36
CA LEU A 2 -12.09 -13.94 48.84
C LEU A 2 -13.15 -15.03 49.08
N ASN A 3 -12.91 -16.26 48.62
CA ASN A 3 -13.77 -17.42 48.86
C ASN A 3 -13.12 -18.29 49.95
N TYR A 4 -13.81 -18.50 51.07
CA TYR A 4 -13.35 -19.29 52.22
C TYR A 4 -13.85 -20.74 52.19
N GLY A 5 -14.55 -21.17 51.14
CA GLY A 5 -14.95 -22.56 50.97
C GLY A 5 -13.77 -23.41 50.56
N GLY A 6 -13.26 -24.25 51.47
CA GLY A 6 -12.21 -25.24 51.23
C GLY A 6 -12.63 -26.31 50.21
N GLY A 7 -12.75 -25.91 48.95
CA GLY A 7 -13.05 -26.78 47.82
C GLY A 7 -11.79 -27.51 47.36
N THR A 8 -11.86 -28.83 47.36
CA THR A 8 -10.85 -29.76 46.84
C THR A 8 -10.53 -29.48 45.37
N ALA A 9 -9.25 -29.65 45.04
CA ALA A 9 -8.68 -29.42 43.73
C ALA A 9 -9.35 -30.27 42.64
N GLY A 10 -10.06 -29.60 41.73
CA GLY A 10 -10.34 -30.12 40.39
C GLY A 10 -9.32 -29.54 39.41
N ASP A 11 -8.54 -30.43 38.80
CA ASP A 11 -7.67 -30.27 37.64
C ASP A 11 -6.65 -29.11 37.60
N ASN A 12 -5.44 -29.43 38.08
CA ASN A 12 -4.11 -29.25 37.44
C ASN A 12 -3.89 -28.11 36.43
N LEU A 13 -4.38 -26.90 36.69
CA LEU A 13 -3.79 -25.68 36.16
C LEU A 13 -3.55 -24.71 37.31
N SER A 14 -2.27 -24.51 37.59
CA SER A 14 -1.77 -23.41 38.39
C SER A 14 -2.52 -22.11 38.10
N ARG A 15 -3.35 -21.63 39.05
CA ARG A 15 -4.16 -20.40 38.90
C ARG A 15 -3.35 -19.09 38.88
N LEU A 16 -2.05 -19.18 39.12
CA LEU A 16 -1.06 -18.11 39.03
C LEU A 16 -0.08 -18.41 37.89
N SER A 17 0.36 -17.41 37.15
CA SER A 17 1.51 -17.57 36.25
C SER A 17 2.78 -17.92 37.04
N LYS A 18 3.78 -18.49 36.36
CA LYS A 18 5.08 -18.82 36.97
C LYS A 18 5.73 -17.60 37.64
N THR A 19 5.61 -16.43 37.02
CA THR A 19 6.14 -15.16 37.53
C THR A 19 5.41 -14.70 38.79
N GLU A 20 4.07 -14.75 38.78
CA GLU A 20 3.26 -14.35 39.95
C GLU A 20 3.50 -15.29 41.14
N ARG A 21 3.60 -16.61 40.91
CA ARG A 21 3.97 -17.56 41.98
C ARG A 21 5.31 -17.19 42.62
N MET A 22 6.32 -16.92 41.79
CA MET A 22 7.65 -16.59 42.27
C MET A 22 7.65 -15.30 43.12
N HIS A 23 6.87 -14.30 42.70
CA HIS A 23 6.76 -13.03 43.43
C HIS A 23 5.93 -13.13 44.71
N LEU A 24 4.82 -13.88 44.69
CA LEU A 24 3.90 -14.01 45.82
C LEU A 24 4.43 -14.97 46.90
N LYS A 25 5.18 -16.02 46.52
CA LYS A 25 5.75 -16.99 47.48
C LYS A 25 6.63 -16.32 48.55
N GLN A 26 7.30 -15.23 48.20
CA GLN A 26 8.17 -14.50 49.13
C GLN A 26 7.44 -13.41 49.94
N ARG A 27 6.18 -13.11 49.61
CA ARG A 27 5.44 -11.96 50.14
C ARG A 27 4.16 -12.34 50.89
N VAL A 28 3.67 -13.56 50.71
CA VAL A 28 2.46 -14.07 51.35
C VAL A 28 2.85 -15.10 52.40
N LEU A 29 2.55 -14.80 53.67
CA LEU A 29 2.97 -15.60 54.83
C LEU A 29 2.45 -17.06 54.76
N ASN A 30 1.28 -17.27 54.19
CA ASN A 30 0.59 -18.55 54.04
C ASN A 30 0.40 -18.93 52.57
N PHE A 31 1.41 -18.68 51.72
CA PHE A 31 1.34 -18.87 50.27
C PHE A 31 0.84 -20.27 49.87
N ASP A 32 1.32 -21.33 50.54
CA ASP A 32 0.96 -22.71 50.21
C ASP A 32 -0.55 -22.99 50.37
N GLN A 33 -1.26 -22.27 51.27
CA GLN A 33 -2.73 -22.32 51.33
C GLN A 33 -3.40 -21.27 50.43
N ALA A 34 -2.86 -20.05 50.38
CA ALA A 34 -3.51 -18.92 49.71
C ALA A 34 -3.41 -18.95 48.18
N HIS A 35 -2.44 -19.67 47.62
CA HIS A 35 -2.21 -19.70 46.17
C HIS A 35 -3.39 -20.30 45.38
N ASP A 36 -4.21 -21.13 46.03
CA ASP A 36 -5.42 -21.72 45.44
C ASP A 36 -6.65 -20.80 45.53
N TRP A 37 -6.58 -19.73 46.35
CA TRP A 37 -7.69 -18.79 46.56
C TRP A 37 -7.76 -17.68 45.50
N VAL A 38 -6.81 -17.66 44.58
CA VAL A 38 -6.77 -16.70 43.47
C VAL A 38 -7.93 -17.02 42.52
N MET A 39 -8.88 -16.11 42.44
CA MET A 39 -9.92 -16.18 41.42
C MET A 39 -9.30 -15.85 40.07
N PRO A 40 -9.55 -16.65 39.01
CA PRO A 40 -9.11 -16.27 37.68
C PRO A 40 -9.72 -14.91 37.35
N LEU A 41 -8.90 -14.00 36.83
CA LEU A 41 -9.42 -12.85 36.11
C LEU A 41 -10.24 -13.40 34.94
N GLN A 42 -11.57 -13.41 35.06
CA GLN A 42 -12.47 -13.60 33.93
C GLN A 42 -12.36 -12.37 33.03
N ARG A 43 -11.23 -12.21 32.36
CA ARG A 43 -11.12 -11.35 31.20
C ARG A 43 -11.63 -12.17 30.03
N SER A 44 -12.94 -12.13 29.81
CA SER A 44 -13.41 -12.40 28.46
C SER A 44 -12.94 -11.22 27.60
N LEU A 45 -12.06 -11.49 26.65
CA LEU A 45 -11.80 -10.53 25.59
C LEU A 45 -13.07 -10.48 24.76
N GLN A 46 -13.89 -9.46 24.98
CA GLN A 46 -15.02 -9.17 24.13
C GLN A 46 -14.47 -8.51 22.86
N LYS A 47 -14.77 -9.08 21.69
CA LYS A 47 -14.47 -8.44 20.41
C LYS A 47 -15.24 -7.11 20.38
N SER A 48 -14.57 -6.00 20.09
CA SER A 48 -15.13 -4.65 20.24
C SER A 48 -16.03 -4.19 19.09
N SER A 49 -16.56 -5.10 18.24
CA SER A 49 -17.28 -4.70 17.02
C SER A 49 -18.75 -5.08 17.06
N ALA A 50 -19.60 -4.14 16.65
CA ALA A 50 -21.06 -4.26 16.54
C ALA A 50 -21.53 -4.69 15.14
N VAL A 51 -20.62 -4.75 14.15
CA VAL A 51 -20.89 -5.31 12.83
C VAL A 51 -20.10 -6.62 12.77
N ASP A 52 -20.80 -7.70 12.54
CA ASP A 52 -20.25 -9.03 12.27
C ASP A 52 -20.93 -9.46 10.97
N TYR A 53 -20.22 -9.39 9.85
CA TYR A 53 -20.72 -9.98 8.62
C TYR A 53 -20.76 -11.49 8.81
N ASP A 54 -21.94 -12.10 8.68
CA ASP A 54 -22.07 -13.55 8.80
C ASP A 54 -21.52 -14.22 7.54
N PHE A 55 -20.23 -14.54 7.57
CA PHE A 55 -19.56 -15.29 6.51
C PHE A 55 -20.09 -16.72 6.33
N ASN A 56 -20.93 -17.23 7.25
CA ASN A 56 -21.61 -18.50 7.04
C ASN A 56 -22.86 -18.37 6.16
N SER A 57 -23.29 -17.13 5.88
CA SER A 57 -24.43 -16.82 5.02
C SER A 57 -23.98 -16.26 3.66
N GLY A 58 -24.60 -16.78 2.61
CA GLY A 58 -24.34 -16.42 1.22
C GLY A 58 -22.99 -16.87 0.67
N ASP A 59 -22.77 -16.60 -0.62
CA ASP A 59 -21.53 -16.96 -1.30
C ASP A 59 -20.51 -15.83 -1.25
N TRP A 60 -19.27 -16.16 -0.87
CA TRP A 60 -18.18 -15.19 -0.73
C TRP A 60 -17.00 -15.58 -1.60
N PHE A 61 -16.54 -14.64 -2.44
CA PHE A 61 -15.45 -14.85 -3.38
C PHE A 61 -14.29 -13.91 -3.10
N LYS A 62 -13.06 -14.45 -3.09
CA LYS A 62 -11.83 -13.66 -2.94
C LYS A 62 -11.30 -13.24 -4.30
N ILE A 63 -11.10 -11.94 -4.48
CA ILE A 63 -10.55 -11.33 -5.68
C ILE A 63 -9.16 -10.75 -5.33
N PRO A 64 -8.07 -11.38 -5.77
CA PRO A 64 -6.72 -10.87 -5.53
C PRO A 64 -6.42 -9.66 -6.44
N VAL A 65 -5.85 -8.62 -5.85
CA VAL A 65 -5.42 -7.38 -6.50
C VAL A 65 -3.96 -7.12 -6.14
N SER A 66 -3.08 -7.08 -7.13
CA SER A 66 -1.63 -6.87 -6.93
C SER A 66 -1.18 -5.45 -7.23
N ALA A 67 -1.92 -4.71 -8.05
CA ALA A 67 -1.57 -3.35 -8.45
C ALA A 67 -2.74 -2.39 -8.20
N GLU A 68 -2.43 -1.12 -7.95
CA GLU A 68 -3.44 -0.08 -7.86
C GLU A 68 -4.02 0.25 -9.25
N GLY A 69 -5.35 0.40 -9.36
CA GLY A 69 -6.00 0.83 -10.61
C GLY A 69 -7.50 0.54 -10.67
N ILE A 70 -8.10 0.76 -11.85
CA ILE A 70 -9.50 0.43 -12.13
C ILE A 70 -9.57 -1.02 -12.62
N TYR A 71 -10.33 -1.85 -11.92
CA TYR A 71 -10.54 -3.26 -12.26
C TYR A 71 -11.93 -3.47 -12.85
N LYS A 72 -12.04 -4.44 -13.76
CA LYS A 72 -13.29 -4.88 -14.39
C LYS A 72 -13.50 -6.37 -14.15
N ILE A 73 -14.67 -6.74 -13.65
CA ILE A 73 -15.13 -8.12 -13.50
C ILE A 73 -16.38 -8.29 -14.37
N THR A 74 -16.32 -9.15 -15.38
CA THR A 74 -17.46 -9.41 -16.26
C THR A 74 -18.31 -10.59 -15.78
N GLY A 75 -19.59 -10.61 -16.18
CA GLY A 75 -20.43 -11.81 -16.01
C GLY A 75 -19.80 -13.05 -16.64
N SER A 76 -19.21 -12.92 -17.83
CA SER A 76 -18.45 -13.99 -18.49
C SER A 76 -17.27 -14.50 -17.65
N PHE A 77 -16.56 -13.62 -16.94
CA PHE A 77 -15.48 -14.01 -16.04
C PHE A 77 -16.04 -14.81 -14.86
N LEU A 78 -17.09 -14.31 -14.18
CA LEU A 78 -17.70 -15.02 -13.06
C LEU A 78 -18.21 -16.41 -13.48
N GLN A 79 -18.86 -16.50 -14.64
CA GLN A 79 -19.34 -17.78 -15.19
C GLN A 79 -18.18 -18.75 -15.47
N SER A 80 -17.03 -18.25 -15.98
CA SER A 80 -15.83 -19.07 -16.18
C SER A 80 -15.26 -19.64 -14.87
N GLN A 81 -15.54 -18.99 -13.74
CA GLN A 81 -15.17 -19.45 -12.39
C GLN A 81 -16.26 -20.33 -11.76
N SER A 82 -17.20 -20.86 -12.57
CA SER A 82 -18.32 -21.71 -12.11
C SER A 82 -19.30 -21.00 -11.17
N ILE A 83 -19.36 -19.67 -11.20
CA ILE A 83 -20.35 -18.89 -10.45
C ILE A 83 -21.63 -18.81 -11.26
N ASN A 84 -22.76 -19.17 -10.65
CA ASN A 84 -24.06 -19.14 -11.31
C ASN A 84 -24.62 -17.72 -11.42
N ILE A 85 -24.22 -17.00 -12.47
CA ILE A 85 -24.60 -15.59 -12.65
C ILE A 85 -26.11 -15.37 -12.83
N SER A 86 -26.87 -16.37 -13.29
CA SER A 86 -28.32 -16.23 -13.51
C SER A 86 -29.12 -16.06 -12.22
N GLN A 87 -28.49 -16.27 -11.06
CA GLN A 87 -29.11 -16.07 -9.76
C GLN A 87 -28.73 -14.73 -9.13
N ILE A 88 -27.83 -13.96 -9.75
CA ILE A 88 -27.31 -12.71 -9.18
C ILE A 88 -28.23 -11.56 -9.56
N ASN A 89 -28.80 -10.89 -8.55
CA ASN A 89 -29.45 -9.60 -8.74
C ASN A 89 -28.39 -8.49 -8.82
N SER A 90 -28.34 -7.76 -9.93
CA SER A 90 -27.32 -6.74 -10.22
C SER A 90 -27.28 -5.60 -9.20
N THR A 91 -28.40 -5.32 -8.51
CA THR A 91 -28.52 -4.30 -7.46
C THR A 91 -27.96 -4.73 -6.10
N THR A 92 -27.75 -6.04 -5.91
CA THR A 92 -27.30 -6.63 -4.63
C THR A 92 -25.83 -7.01 -4.59
N LEU A 93 -25.08 -6.75 -5.67
CA LEU A 93 -23.63 -6.98 -5.70
C LEU A 93 -22.93 -6.06 -4.70
N GLN A 94 -22.18 -6.64 -3.75
CA GLN A 94 -21.43 -5.94 -2.72
C GLN A 94 -19.96 -6.34 -2.78
N MET A 95 -19.06 -5.39 -2.54
CA MET A 95 -17.62 -5.65 -2.50
C MET A 95 -17.00 -5.05 -1.24
N PHE A 96 -16.11 -5.81 -0.59
CA PHE A 96 -15.54 -5.45 0.70
C PHE A 96 -14.01 -5.51 0.69
N ASN A 97 -13.35 -4.61 1.43
CA ASN A 97 -11.89 -4.60 1.60
C ASN A 97 -11.44 -3.92 2.91
N TYR A 98 -10.18 -4.15 3.31
CA TYR A 98 -9.51 -3.53 4.48
C TYR A 98 -8.54 -2.38 4.12
N GLY A 99 -8.48 -1.96 2.86
CA GLY A 99 -7.64 -0.87 2.36
C GLY A 99 -6.21 -1.25 1.94
N GLY A 100 -5.81 -2.52 2.07
CA GLY A 100 -4.55 -3.07 1.54
C GLY A 100 -3.25 -2.64 2.25
N LYS A 101 -3.28 -1.58 3.05
CA LYS A 101 -2.13 -1.05 3.80
C LYS A 101 -1.71 -1.98 4.94
N PRO A 102 -0.41 -2.04 5.28
CA PRO A 102 0.04 -2.80 6.45
C PRO A 102 -0.53 -2.20 7.74
N LEU A 103 -0.94 -3.07 8.65
CA LEU A 103 -1.38 -2.68 9.99
C LEU A 103 -0.21 -2.14 10.81
N SER A 104 -0.50 -1.19 11.69
CA SER A 104 0.51 -0.68 12.62
C SER A 104 1.01 -1.79 13.55
N THR A 105 2.33 -1.81 13.74
CA THR A 105 3.01 -2.65 14.73
C THR A 105 2.75 -2.18 16.16
N ASN A 106 2.36 -0.91 16.35
CA ASN A 106 1.95 -0.41 17.65
C ASN A 106 0.57 -0.98 18.01
N VAL A 107 0.52 -1.75 19.10
CA VAL A 107 -0.72 -2.37 19.59
C VAL A 107 -1.78 -1.34 20.01
N ALA A 108 -1.38 -0.12 20.35
CA ALA A 108 -2.30 0.95 20.76
C ALA A 108 -2.94 1.71 19.59
N ASP A 109 -2.43 1.58 18.36
CA ASP A 109 -2.96 2.30 17.22
C ASP A 109 -4.35 1.77 16.83
N PRO A 110 -5.26 2.64 16.34
CA PRO A 110 -6.57 2.22 15.87
C PRO A 110 -6.47 1.15 14.79
N ARG A 111 -7.36 0.16 14.87
CA ARG A 111 -7.52 -0.88 13.85
C ARG A 111 -8.94 -0.82 13.31
N PRO A 112 -9.15 -1.03 12.00
CA PRO A 112 -10.48 -1.19 11.46
C PRO A 112 -11.25 -2.24 12.25
N ALA A 113 -12.46 -1.89 12.66
CA ALA A 113 -13.31 -2.76 13.46
C ALA A 113 -13.81 -3.97 12.66
N ASP A 114 -14.04 -3.78 11.35
CA ASP A 114 -14.46 -4.81 10.42
C ASP A 114 -14.14 -4.40 8.95
N LEU A 115 -14.53 -5.24 7.99
CA LEU A 115 -14.51 -4.98 6.56
C LEU A 115 -15.31 -3.74 6.20
N ASN A 116 -14.81 -2.96 5.23
CA ASN A 116 -15.55 -1.83 4.68
C ASN A 116 -16.13 -2.22 3.32
N GLU A 117 -17.42 -1.98 3.13
CA GLU A 117 -18.03 -2.03 1.80
C GLU A 117 -17.49 -0.87 0.96
N ILE A 118 -17.00 -1.17 -0.24
CA ILE A 118 -16.48 -0.20 -1.18
C ILE A 118 -17.52 0.13 -2.25
N SER A 119 -17.48 1.36 -2.75
CA SER A 119 -18.29 1.76 -3.90
C SER A 119 -17.87 1.01 -5.17
N ILE A 120 -18.84 0.40 -5.86
CA ILE A 120 -18.65 -0.24 -7.18
C ILE A 120 -19.56 0.40 -8.24
N GLU A 121 -19.13 0.43 -9.50
CA GLU A 121 -20.00 0.71 -10.65
C GLU A 121 -20.48 -0.62 -11.21
N VAL A 122 -21.79 -0.81 -11.34
CA VAL A 122 -22.37 -2.00 -11.98
C VAL A 122 -23.04 -1.55 -13.28
N THR A 123 -22.61 -2.13 -14.40
CA THR A 123 -23.27 -1.95 -15.70
C THR A 123 -24.15 -3.16 -15.96
N ASP A 124 -25.45 -2.96 -15.88
CA ASP A 124 -26.50 -3.86 -16.38
C ASP A 124 -26.91 -3.34 -17.76
N LEU A 125 -26.51 -4.02 -18.82
CA LEU A 125 -26.64 -3.51 -20.20
C LEU A 125 -28.06 -3.56 -20.73
N ASN A 126 -28.88 -4.50 -20.25
CA ASN A 126 -30.27 -4.64 -20.70
C ASN A 126 -31.28 -4.09 -19.69
N GLY A 127 -30.82 -3.69 -18.50
CA GLY A 127 -31.62 -3.06 -17.45
C GLY A 127 -32.65 -3.99 -16.81
N ASN A 128 -32.42 -5.31 -16.85
CA ASN A 128 -33.39 -6.30 -16.38
C ASN A 128 -33.27 -6.60 -14.87
N GLY A 129 -32.28 -6.02 -14.17
CA GLY A 129 -32.04 -6.21 -12.74
C GLY A 129 -31.34 -7.53 -12.38
N SER A 130 -31.01 -8.35 -13.37
CA SER A 130 -30.20 -9.56 -13.25
C SER A 130 -28.79 -9.29 -13.78
N PHE A 131 -27.80 -10.05 -13.33
CA PHE A 131 -26.43 -9.92 -13.83
C PHE A 131 -26.16 -10.92 -14.95
N ASP A 132 -26.02 -10.41 -16.17
CA ASP A 132 -25.85 -11.19 -17.39
C ASP A 132 -24.39 -11.30 -17.84
N THR A 133 -24.12 -12.17 -18.81
CA THR A 133 -22.75 -12.45 -19.31
C THR A 133 -22.00 -11.21 -19.79
N ASN A 134 -22.72 -10.22 -20.34
CA ASN A 134 -22.15 -8.99 -20.89
C ASN A 134 -22.06 -7.86 -19.86
N ASP A 135 -22.61 -8.06 -18.67
CA ASP A 135 -22.58 -7.07 -17.60
C ASP A 135 -21.21 -7.04 -16.93
N ALA A 136 -20.97 -5.95 -16.20
CA ALA A 136 -19.67 -5.71 -15.59
C ALA A 136 -19.78 -5.00 -14.25
N ILE A 137 -18.87 -5.35 -13.36
CA ILE A 137 -18.55 -4.62 -12.14
C ILE A 137 -17.23 -3.90 -12.38
N TYR A 138 -17.19 -2.61 -12.11
CA TYR A 138 -15.96 -1.83 -12.03
C TYR A 138 -15.73 -1.35 -10.61
N PHE A 139 -14.49 -1.41 -10.15
CA PHE A 139 -14.10 -0.92 -8.83
C PHE A 139 -12.65 -0.41 -8.86
N TYR A 140 -12.32 0.47 -7.91
CA TYR A 140 -10.94 0.90 -7.72
C TYR A 140 -10.23 -0.06 -6.76
N GLY A 141 -9.27 -0.80 -7.29
CA GLY A 141 -8.46 -1.75 -6.54
C GLY A 141 -7.18 -1.09 -6.05
N ASN A 142 -6.87 -1.21 -4.77
CA ASN A 142 -5.58 -0.83 -4.18
C ASN A 142 -4.70 -2.08 -4.09
N GLY A 143 -3.47 -1.96 -4.56
CA GLY A 143 -2.44 -2.98 -4.32
C GLY A 143 -1.96 -3.00 -2.87
N PRO A 144 -1.15 -4.00 -2.49
CA PRO A 144 -0.48 -4.06 -1.19
C PRO A 144 0.70 -3.09 -1.08
N THR A 145 1.02 -2.37 -2.15
CA THR A 145 2.11 -1.40 -2.25
C THR A 145 1.62 -0.14 -2.94
N GLY A 146 2.15 1.02 -2.55
CA GLY A 146 1.79 2.28 -3.20
C GLY A 146 2.22 3.49 -2.39
N TRP A 147 1.56 4.62 -2.62
CA TRP A 147 1.86 5.90 -1.98
C TRP A 147 0.75 6.30 -1.02
N ARG A 148 1.13 6.84 0.15
CA ARG A 148 0.21 7.44 1.12
C ARG A 148 0.17 8.94 0.92
N TYR A 149 -1.03 9.45 0.71
CA TYR A 149 -1.31 10.88 0.52
C TYR A 149 -2.02 11.50 1.73
N ASP A 150 -1.84 10.91 2.92
CA ASP A 150 -2.56 11.22 4.16
C ASP A 150 -2.09 12.52 4.83
N ASN A 151 -0.83 12.91 4.64
CA ASN A 151 -0.26 14.10 5.26
C ASN A 151 -0.18 15.28 4.29
N VAL A 152 -1.05 16.26 4.48
CA VAL A 152 -1.02 17.53 3.72
C VAL A 152 0.26 18.34 3.86
N THR A 153 1.08 18.11 4.88
CA THR A 153 2.33 18.89 5.12
C THR A 153 3.60 18.21 4.64
N GLN A 154 3.51 16.95 4.21
CA GLN A 154 4.68 16.15 3.80
C GLN A 154 4.48 15.58 2.39
N PRO A 155 5.57 15.32 1.64
CA PRO A 155 5.49 14.53 0.42
C PRO A 155 4.82 13.18 0.67
N PRO A 156 4.17 12.58 -0.35
CA PRO A 156 3.61 11.25 -0.24
C PRO A 156 4.66 10.24 0.23
N ALA A 157 4.26 9.33 1.11
CA ALA A 157 5.16 8.31 1.67
C ALA A 157 4.88 6.96 1.03
N PHE A 158 5.91 6.29 0.52
CA PHE A 158 5.75 4.94 -0.01
C PHE A 158 5.44 3.94 1.12
N PHE A 159 4.59 2.96 0.82
CA PHE A 159 4.37 1.79 1.67
C PHE A 159 4.47 0.50 0.86
N LEU A 160 5.05 -0.50 1.52
CA LEU A 160 5.16 -1.89 1.08
C LEU A 160 4.53 -2.76 2.17
N ASN A 161 3.67 -3.71 1.80
CA ASN A 161 3.15 -4.69 2.76
C ASN A 161 4.17 -5.84 2.91
N PRO A 162 4.77 -6.04 4.09
CA PRO A 162 5.80 -7.07 4.27
C PRO A 162 5.23 -8.49 4.35
N TYR A 163 3.90 -8.65 4.37
CA TYR A 163 3.23 -9.93 4.61
C TYR A 163 2.49 -10.49 3.40
N SER A 164 2.31 -9.71 2.33
CA SER A 164 1.54 -10.15 1.15
C SER A 164 1.86 -9.35 -0.10
N PHE A 165 1.94 -10.05 -1.24
CA PHE A 165 2.00 -9.47 -2.59
C PHE A 165 0.61 -9.25 -3.22
N GLN A 166 -0.45 -9.52 -2.47
CA GLN A 166 -1.83 -9.34 -2.93
C GLN A 166 -2.69 -8.70 -1.83
N ASN A 167 -3.54 -7.76 -2.23
CA ASN A 167 -4.68 -7.28 -1.45
C ASN A 167 -5.93 -8.06 -1.92
N TYR A 168 -6.80 -8.45 -0.99
CA TYR A 168 -7.97 -9.27 -1.31
C TYR A 168 -9.27 -8.48 -1.14
N TYR A 169 -10.05 -8.44 -2.20
CA TYR A 169 -11.41 -7.91 -2.21
C TYR A 169 -12.39 -9.07 -2.07
N LEU A 170 -13.43 -8.91 -1.26
CA LEU A 170 -14.44 -9.93 -1.05
C LEU A 170 -15.72 -9.53 -1.79
N LEU A 171 -16.15 -10.36 -2.73
CA LEU A 171 -17.39 -10.18 -3.48
C LEU A 171 -18.47 -11.10 -2.90
N THR A 172 -19.66 -10.54 -2.71
CA THR A 172 -20.89 -11.27 -2.35
C THR A 172 -22.09 -10.65 -3.08
N PHE A 173 -23.23 -11.33 -3.04
CA PHE A 173 -24.46 -10.90 -3.70
C PHE A 173 -25.71 -11.49 -3.02
N ASN A 174 -26.88 -10.98 -3.38
CA ASN A 174 -28.20 -11.41 -2.93
C ASN A 174 -28.47 -11.30 -1.40
N GLN A 175 -27.63 -10.56 -0.66
CA GLN A 175 -27.85 -10.32 0.76
C GLN A 175 -28.50 -8.96 1.01
N ASN A 176 -27.85 -7.89 0.57
CA ASN A 176 -28.30 -6.51 0.73
C ASN A 176 -28.05 -5.70 -0.56
N PRO A 177 -28.74 -4.55 -0.75
CA PRO A 177 -28.37 -3.61 -1.78
C PRO A 177 -26.91 -3.19 -1.64
N GLY A 178 -26.16 -3.23 -2.73
CA GLY A 178 -24.75 -2.90 -2.66
C GLY A 178 -24.46 -1.42 -2.82
N LYS A 179 -23.34 -1.00 -2.22
CA LYS A 179 -22.83 0.36 -2.37
C LYS A 179 -22.44 0.66 -3.81
N ARG A 180 -22.77 1.86 -4.31
CA ARG A 180 -22.52 2.26 -5.69
C ARG A 180 -21.63 3.49 -5.77
N ILE A 181 -20.83 3.57 -6.82
CA ILE A 181 -20.15 4.82 -7.19
C ILE A 181 -21.23 5.82 -7.63
N VAL A 182 -21.32 6.94 -6.91
CA VAL A 182 -22.31 7.99 -7.20
C VAL A 182 -21.66 9.03 -8.12
N PRO A 183 -22.31 9.37 -9.25
CA PRO A 183 -21.84 10.44 -10.11
C PRO A 183 -22.19 11.82 -9.56
N GLU A 184 -21.22 12.72 -9.59
CA GLU A 184 -21.31 14.10 -9.16
C GLU A 184 -20.96 15.03 -10.32
N GLY A 185 -21.73 16.11 -10.50
CA GLY A 185 -21.43 17.09 -11.54
C GLY A 185 -20.16 17.87 -11.21
N SER A 186 -19.27 18.06 -12.19
CA SER A 186 -18.14 18.97 -12.02
C SER A 186 -18.65 20.38 -11.69
N PRO A 187 -18.24 20.99 -10.57
CA PRO A 187 -18.56 22.38 -10.27
C PRO A 187 -18.02 23.32 -11.36
N GLN A 188 -18.59 24.52 -11.44
CA GLN A 188 -18.20 25.56 -12.40
C GLN A 188 -17.91 26.87 -11.63
N PHE A 189 -16.68 26.99 -11.14
CA PHE A 189 -16.17 28.18 -10.47
C PHE A 189 -15.70 29.22 -11.50
N SER A 190 -16.02 30.49 -11.27
CA SER A 190 -15.63 31.60 -12.15
C SER A 190 -14.15 31.98 -12.02
N ASN A 191 -13.51 31.62 -10.90
CA ASN A 191 -12.12 31.93 -10.57
C ASN A 191 -11.21 30.69 -10.56
N ALA A 192 -11.61 29.60 -11.23
CA ALA A 192 -10.80 28.39 -11.28
C ALA A 192 -9.46 28.64 -11.97
N THR A 193 -8.36 28.26 -11.30
CA THR A 193 -7.02 28.33 -11.89
C THR A 193 -6.75 27.06 -12.69
N ARG A 194 -6.40 27.20 -13.97
CA ARG A 194 -6.05 26.05 -14.80
C ARG A 194 -4.68 25.50 -14.43
N ILE A 195 -4.64 24.24 -14.01
CA ILE A 195 -3.40 23.53 -13.69
C ILE A 195 -2.92 22.79 -14.93
N THR A 196 -1.62 22.87 -15.21
CA THR A 196 -1.01 22.30 -16.43
C THR A 196 -0.16 21.06 -16.18
N ARG A 197 0.21 20.80 -14.93
CA ARG A 197 1.07 19.69 -14.51
C ARG A 197 0.79 19.26 -13.07
N PHE A 198 1.23 18.06 -12.72
CA PHE A 198 1.15 17.49 -11.38
C PHE A 198 2.46 16.79 -11.02
N ASN A 199 2.70 16.61 -9.72
CA ASN A 199 3.83 15.80 -9.22
C ASN A 199 3.46 14.32 -9.25
N ASP A 200 4.36 13.50 -9.78
CA ASP A 200 4.21 12.05 -9.89
C ASP A 200 5.39 11.34 -9.23
N TYR A 201 5.13 10.17 -8.65
CA TYR A 201 6.04 9.49 -7.76
C TYR A 201 6.19 8.02 -8.15
N TYR A 202 7.43 7.58 -8.29
CA TYR A 202 7.79 6.23 -8.70
C TYR A 202 8.75 5.63 -7.69
N ARG A 203 8.59 4.35 -7.40
CA ARG A 203 9.57 3.58 -6.63
C ARG A 203 9.94 2.33 -7.40
N PHE A 204 11.24 2.03 -7.38
CA PHE A 204 11.83 0.87 -8.01
C PHE A 204 12.63 0.10 -6.97
N GLU A 205 12.25 -1.15 -6.75
CA GLU A 205 12.92 -2.09 -5.86
C GLU A 205 12.50 -3.53 -6.21
N GLU A 206 13.27 -4.51 -5.76
CA GLU A 206 12.84 -5.90 -5.67
C GLU A 206 13.31 -6.48 -4.33
N GLU A 207 12.45 -7.25 -3.66
CA GLU A 207 12.74 -7.85 -2.36
C GLU A 207 13.63 -9.09 -2.52
N ARG A 208 14.95 -8.90 -2.73
CA ARG A 208 15.89 -10.01 -3.04
C ARG A 208 16.70 -10.49 -1.84
N GLU A 209 17.20 -9.56 -1.04
CA GLU A 209 18.18 -9.84 0.00
C GLU A 209 17.61 -9.52 1.38
N ASN A 210 17.41 -10.54 2.21
CA ASN A 210 16.95 -10.37 3.59
C ASN A 210 18.12 -10.57 4.57
N ILE A 211 18.63 -9.46 5.12
CA ILE A 211 19.77 -9.53 6.04
C ILE A 211 19.33 -10.29 7.31
N LEU A 212 20.14 -11.27 7.71
CA LEU A 212 19.91 -12.17 8.85
C LEU A 212 18.64 -13.04 8.79
N ALA A 213 17.95 -13.13 7.65
CA ALA A 213 16.64 -13.79 7.57
C ALA A 213 15.63 -13.22 8.61
N SER A 214 15.72 -11.92 8.90
CA SER A 214 14.82 -11.18 9.80
C SER A 214 13.36 -11.18 9.34
N GLY A 215 13.11 -11.27 8.03
CA GLY A 215 11.79 -11.30 7.41
C GLY A 215 11.12 -9.94 7.18
N LEU A 216 11.60 -8.84 7.79
CA LEU A 216 10.97 -7.52 7.68
C LEU A 216 11.78 -6.50 6.85
N ASP A 217 13.10 -6.63 6.82
CA ASP A 217 13.97 -5.74 6.05
C ASP A 217 14.57 -6.50 4.85
N TRP A 218 14.19 -6.08 3.65
CA TRP A 218 14.70 -6.61 2.40
C TRP A 218 15.40 -5.52 1.60
N TYR A 219 16.28 -5.93 0.70
CA TYR A 219 17.08 -5.04 -0.13
C TYR A 219 17.17 -5.58 -1.56
N TRP A 220 17.37 -4.68 -2.51
CA TRP A 220 17.34 -4.99 -3.93
C TRP A 220 18.67 -5.52 -4.47
N LEU A 221 19.72 -4.70 -4.46
CA LEU A 221 20.99 -5.05 -5.10
C LEU A 221 22.08 -5.24 -4.04
N LYS A 222 22.83 -6.35 -4.12
CA LYS A 222 23.96 -6.64 -3.23
C LYS A 222 25.29 -6.32 -3.88
N PHE A 223 26.15 -5.66 -3.13
CA PHE A 223 27.53 -5.35 -3.51
C PHE A 223 28.49 -5.95 -2.47
N SER A 224 29.61 -6.50 -2.93
CA SER A 224 30.60 -7.13 -2.05
C SER A 224 32.03 -6.91 -2.55
N GLY A 225 33.00 -6.99 -1.65
CA GLY A 225 34.42 -6.88 -1.95
C GLY A 225 34.92 -5.45 -2.02
N THR A 226 36.06 -5.25 -2.68
CA THR A 226 36.68 -3.91 -2.82
C THR A 226 36.09 -3.07 -3.95
N SER A 227 35.46 -3.71 -4.96
CA SER A 227 34.75 -3.00 -6.03
C SER A 227 33.66 -3.86 -6.65
N ALA A 228 32.53 -3.25 -7.00
CA ALA A 228 31.46 -3.87 -7.76
C ALA A 228 30.70 -2.82 -8.58
N GLN A 229 30.03 -3.24 -9.64
CA GLN A 229 29.14 -2.39 -10.42
C GLN A 229 27.89 -3.18 -10.81
N GLN A 230 26.73 -2.55 -10.72
CA GLN A 230 25.47 -3.10 -11.24
C GLN A 230 24.67 -2.03 -11.96
N SER A 231 23.88 -2.46 -12.94
CA SER A 231 23.01 -1.59 -13.71
C SER A 231 21.59 -2.17 -13.76
N VAL A 232 20.59 -1.29 -13.66
CA VAL A 232 19.17 -1.63 -13.79
C VAL A 232 18.50 -0.66 -14.76
N SER A 233 17.47 -1.14 -15.46
CA SER A 233 16.66 -0.31 -16.36
C SER A 233 15.34 0.05 -15.68
N LEU A 234 15.06 1.34 -15.58
CA LEU A 234 13.84 1.89 -14.99
C LEU A 234 12.96 2.43 -16.13
N THR A 235 11.66 2.14 -16.09
CA THR A 235 10.72 2.68 -17.08
C THR A 235 9.86 3.76 -16.43
N LEU A 236 9.90 4.95 -17.01
CA LEU A 236 9.03 6.08 -16.68
C LEU A 236 8.05 6.32 -17.85
N PRO A 237 6.92 7.02 -17.62
CA PRO A 237 6.07 7.50 -18.71
C PRO A 237 6.85 8.30 -19.75
N GLN A 238 6.29 8.43 -20.96
CA GLN A 238 6.94 9.20 -22.02
C GLN A 238 6.87 10.70 -21.75
N ASN A 239 5.76 11.16 -21.18
CA ASN A 239 5.45 12.57 -20.95
C ASN A 239 5.97 13.13 -19.61
N ILE A 240 7.25 12.94 -19.29
CA ILE A 240 7.85 13.51 -18.07
C ILE A 240 8.43 14.92 -18.29
N ILE A 241 8.49 15.71 -17.20
CA ILE A 241 9.16 17.01 -17.13
C ILE A 241 10.31 16.88 -16.12
N THR A 242 11.54 17.14 -16.56
CA THR A 242 12.75 16.78 -15.79
C THR A 242 13.41 17.95 -15.09
N GLU A 243 12.95 19.19 -15.33
CA GLU A 243 13.56 20.43 -14.79
C GLU A 243 13.73 20.40 -13.26
N ASN A 244 12.78 19.79 -12.55
CA ASN A 244 12.76 19.70 -11.09
C ASN A 244 12.70 18.25 -10.58
N ALA A 245 13.11 17.28 -11.40
CA ALA A 245 13.06 15.89 -10.97
C ALA A 245 14.08 15.61 -9.86
N THR A 246 13.73 14.71 -8.94
CA THR A 246 14.62 14.23 -7.89
C THR A 246 14.75 12.72 -7.95
N LEU A 247 15.96 12.25 -7.67
CA LEU A 247 16.28 10.86 -7.41
C LEU A 247 16.62 10.73 -5.93
N GLU A 248 15.94 9.82 -5.26
CA GLU A 248 16.29 9.31 -3.95
C GLU A 248 16.84 7.89 -4.07
N ALA A 249 17.97 7.62 -3.44
CA ALA A 249 18.54 6.29 -3.34
C ALA A 249 18.86 5.97 -1.87
N ARG A 250 18.39 4.82 -1.41
CA ARG A 250 18.69 4.33 -0.06
C ARG A 250 19.69 3.17 -0.13
N PHE A 251 20.81 3.35 0.56
CA PHE A 251 21.87 2.36 0.71
C PHE A 251 21.90 1.81 2.13
N LYS A 252 22.31 0.54 2.27
CA LYS A 252 22.46 -0.15 3.55
C LYS A 252 23.81 -0.83 3.65
N GLY A 253 24.51 -0.62 4.77
CA GLY A 253 25.69 -1.40 5.11
C GLY A 253 25.29 -2.75 5.70
N GLY A 254 25.88 -3.83 5.19
CA GLY A 254 25.63 -5.20 5.65
C GLY A 254 26.53 -5.66 6.79
N ALA A 255 27.57 -4.90 7.14
CA ALA A 255 28.65 -5.30 8.06
C ALA A 255 29.32 -6.64 7.70
N GLY A 256 29.71 -6.76 6.44
CA GLY A 256 30.69 -7.71 5.93
C GLY A 256 30.41 -9.21 6.09
N VAL A 257 31.43 -10.05 5.90
CA VAL A 257 31.34 -11.54 5.96
C VAL A 257 30.81 -12.03 7.32
N HIS A 258 30.95 -11.21 8.37
CA HIS A 258 30.44 -11.47 9.71
C HIS A 258 29.57 -10.29 10.17
N TYR A 259 28.24 -10.39 10.06
CA TYR A 259 27.30 -9.34 10.48
C TYR A 259 27.53 -8.85 11.93
N TYR A 260 28.15 -9.63 12.80
CA TYR A 260 28.46 -9.26 14.19
C TYR A 260 29.93 -8.86 14.45
N ASP A 261 30.75 -8.72 13.41
CA ASP A 261 32.11 -8.19 13.54
C ASP A 261 32.07 -6.70 13.88
N ASN A 262 32.50 -6.39 15.11
CA ASN A 262 32.65 -5.02 15.60
C ASN A 262 34.14 -4.61 15.69
N SER A 263 35.07 -5.48 15.27
CA SER A 263 36.52 -5.26 15.36
C SER A 263 37.09 -4.59 14.11
N THR A 264 36.44 -4.78 12.97
CA THR A 264 36.81 -4.18 11.68
C THR A 264 35.88 -3.03 11.34
N THR A 265 36.42 -1.89 10.88
CA THR A 265 35.60 -0.83 10.28
C THR A 265 35.45 -1.10 8.79
N TYR A 266 34.24 -1.44 8.36
CA TYR A 266 33.89 -1.54 6.94
C TYR A 266 33.43 -0.18 6.44
N GLN A 267 34.03 0.31 5.35
CA GLN A 267 33.67 1.56 4.70
C GLN A 267 33.23 1.29 3.27
N TYR A 268 32.18 2.00 2.86
CA TYR A 268 31.56 1.89 1.55
C TYR A 268 31.55 3.27 0.89
N ALA A 269 31.73 3.27 -0.42
CA ALA A 269 31.52 4.43 -1.29
C ALA A 269 30.62 4.03 -2.46
N PHE A 270 29.59 4.85 -2.72
CA PHE A 270 28.67 4.67 -3.83
C PHE A 270 28.72 5.87 -4.77
N THR A 271 28.83 5.58 -6.06
CA THR A 271 28.63 6.55 -7.15
C THR A 271 27.50 6.04 -8.03
N VAL A 272 26.59 6.92 -8.40
CA VAL A 272 25.39 6.60 -9.17
C VAL A 272 25.36 7.44 -10.42
N ASN A 273 25.26 6.77 -11.55
CA ASN A 273 25.08 7.36 -12.87
C ASN A 273 23.67 7.06 -13.37
N LEU A 274 22.96 8.09 -13.82
CA LEU A 274 21.66 8.00 -14.48
C LEU A 274 21.85 8.40 -15.94
N ASN A 275 21.57 7.50 -16.88
CA ASN A 275 21.78 7.69 -18.31
C ASN A 275 23.20 8.22 -18.64
N GLY A 276 24.23 7.71 -17.96
CA GLY A 276 25.61 8.12 -18.11
C GLY A 276 26.00 9.44 -17.39
N VAL A 277 25.04 10.12 -16.75
CA VAL A 277 25.30 11.36 -15.99
C VAL A 277 25.45 11.04 -14.50
N PRO A 278 26.55 11.43 -13.83
CA PRO A 278 26.69 11.22 -12.39
C PRO A 278 25.71 12.09 -11.60
N VAL A 279 24.85 11.45 -10.81
CA VAL A 279 23.82 12.12 -9.99
C VAL A 279 24.14 12.05 -8.49
N ILE A 280 24.76 10.96 -8.04
CA ILE A 280 25.34 10.84 -6.69
C ILE A 280 26.81 10.51 -6.86
N ALA A 281 27.70 11.33 -6.28
CA ALA A 281 29.14 11.12 -6.36
C ALA A 281 29.71 10.84 -4.98
N ASN A 282 30.40 9.71 -4.84
CA ASN A 282 31.16 9.35 -3.65
C ASN A 282 30.38 9.45 -2.32
N GLU A 283 29.15 8.91 -2.28
CA GLU A 283 28.38 8.81 -1.04
C GLU A 283 29.03 7.74 -0.14
N THR A 284 29.52 8.16 1.03
CA THR A 284 30.25 7.26 1.93
C THR A 284 29.56 7.05 3.27
N PHE A 285 29.68 5.84 3.79
CA PHE A 285 29.24 5.47 5.13
C PHE A 285 29.94 4.19 5.57
N THR A 286 29.72 3.79 6.82
CA THR A 286 30.43 2.66 7.43
C THR A 286 29.50 1.62 8.04
N ASN A 287 30.04 0.43 8.29
CA ASN A 287 29.44 -0.62 9.11
C ASN A 287 28.00 -0.98 8.72
N LYS A 288 27.03 -0.80 9.63
CA LYS A 288 25.60 -1.18 9.46
C LYS A 288 24.71 0.03 9.17
N PHE A 289 25.30 1.20 8.95
CA PHE A 289 24.53 2.41 8.76
C PHE A 289 23.70 2.32 7.47
N SER A 290 22.53 2.92 7.52
CA SER A 290 21.73 3.21 6.32
C SER A 290 22.03 4.66 5.90
N ARG A 291 22.15 4.89 4.60
CA ARG A 291 22.25 6.22 4.02
C ARG A 291 21.14 6.41 3.01
N ASN A 292 20.34 7.43 3.24
CA ASN A 292 19.38 7.90 2.25
C ASN A 292 19.92 9.17 1.59
N ARG A 293 19.86 9.25 0.26
CA ARG A 293 20.40 10.39 -0.48
C ARG A 293 19.44 10.86 -1.56
N ILE A 294 18.98 12.10 -1.42
CA ILE A 294 18.11 12.78 -2.37
C ILE A 294 18.96 13.76 -3.20
N ARG A 295 18.80 13.72 -4.52
CA ARG A 295 19.51 14.59 -5.47
C ARG A 295 18.57 15.11 -6.56
N PRO A 296 18.51 16.43 -6.79
CA PRO A 296 17.88 16.95 -8.00
C PRO A 296 18.69 16.53 -9.23
N THR A 297 18.00 16.27 -10.33
CA THR A 297 18.65 15.90 -11.59
C THR A 297 17.73 16.17 -12.78
N THR A 298 18.33 16.54 -13.90
CA THR A 298 17.64 16.67 -15.20
C THR A 298 17.92 15.48 -16.13
N ALA A 299 18.65 14.46 -15.65
CA ALA A 299 19.17 13.37 -16.46
C ALA A 299 18.13 12.27 -16.79
N PHE A 300 16.91 12.34 -16.23
CA PHE A 300 15.83 11.45 -16.63
C PHE A 300 15.39 11.71 -18.07
N ARG A 301 14.76 10.71 -18.68
CA ARG A 301 14.08 10.81 -19.99
C ARG A 301 12.80 9.97 -19.99
N GLY A 302 11.88 10.27 -20.89
CA GLY A 302 10.69 9.45 -21.08
C GLY A 302 11.06 8.02 -21.50
N GLY A 303 10.31 7.03 -20.99
CA GLY A 303 10.59 5.62 -21.26
C GLY A 303 11.75 5.04 -20.45
N SER A 304 12.65 4.33 -21.11
CA SER A 304 13.73 3.57 -20.45
C SER A 304 14.89 4.45 -20.01
N ASN A 305 15.25 4.35 -18.73
CA ASN A 305 16.35 5.03 -18.07
C ASN A 305 17.33 4.00 -17.51
N GLU A 306 18.61 4.12 -17.84
CA GLU A 306 19.64 3.25 -17.29
C GLU A 306 20.19 3.86 -15.99
N PHE A 307 20.17 3.05 -14.94
CA PHE A 307 20.71 3.40 -13.63
C PHE A 307 21.89 2.50 -13.31
N THR A 308 23.08 3.07 -13.21
CA THR A 308 24.31 2.34 -12.92
C THR A 308 24.86 2.75 -11.55
N VAL A 309 25.06 1.76 -10.68
CA VAL A 309 25.64 1.91 -9.35
C VAL A 309 27.04 1.35 -9.34
N GLN A 310 27.99 2.20 -9.02
CA GLN A 310 29.38 1.85 -8.76
C GLN A 310 29.61 1.83 -7.25
N TYR A 311 30.24 0.76 -6.79
CA TYR A 311 30.53 0.50 -5.40
C TYR A 311 32.03 0.31 -5.20
N ALA A 312 32.54 0.86 -4.09
CA ALA A 312 33.87 0.56 -3.58
C ALA A 312 33.81 0.26 -2.08
N GLY A 313 34.48 -0.81 -1.67
CA GLY A 313 34.68 -1.21 -0.28
C GLY A 313 36.15 -1.03 0.12
N ASN A 314 36.42 -0.71 1.38
CA ASN A 314 37.80 -0.59 1.87
C ASN A 314 38.53 -1.93 2.10
N ASN A 315 37.84 -3.08 2.03
CA ASN A 315 38.42 -4.41 2.12
C ASN A 315 37.51 -5.47 1.46
N GLU A 316 38.04 -6.68 1.24
CA GLU A 316 37.30 -7.80 0.61
C GLU A 316 36.10 -8.30 1.42
N GLY A 317 36.10 -8.04 2.72
CA GLY A 317 35.02 -8.40 3.60
C GLY A 317 33.81 -7.48 3.50
N CYS A 318 33.88 -6.34 2.79
CA CYS A 318 32.78 -5.39 2.71
C CYS A 318 31.54 -5.98 2.00
N ILE A 319 30.36 -5.74 2.58
CA ILE A 319 29.06 -6.06 1.96
C ILE A 319 28.12 -4.87 2.19
N ALA A 320 27.47 -4.40 1.14
CA ALA A 320 26.47 -3.34 1.18
C ALA A 320 25.35 -3.60 0.18
N TYR A 321 24.25 -2.87 0.32
CA TYR A 321 23.05 -3.06 -0.48
C TYR A 321 22.46 -1.75 -0.95
N LEU A 322 21.83 -1.76 -2.13
CA LEU A 322 20.82 -0.79 -2.52
C LEU A 322 19.46 -1.33 -2.07
N ASP A 323 18.72 -0.53 -1.32
CA ASP A 323 17.36 -0.83 -0.86
C ASP A 323 16.38 -0.51 -2.00
N TYR A 324 16.20 0.76 -2.31
CA TYR A 324 15.28 1.24 -3.34
C TYR A 324 15.80 2.48 -4.05
N LEU A 325 15.13 2.79 -5.16
CA LEU A 325 15.18 4.09 -5.83
C LEU A 325 13.79 4.71 -5.84
N GLU A 326 13.70 5.97 -5.46
CA GLU A 326 12.49 6.76 -5.58
C GLU A 326 12.72 7.94 -6.52
N VAL A 327 11.74 8.20 -7.38
CA VAL A 327 11.77 9.29 -8.35
C VAL A 327 10.56 10.16 -8.12
N SER A 328 10.78 11.46 -7.96
CA SER A 328 9.73 12.48 -7.98
C SER A 328 9.97 13.42 -9.14
N LEU A 329 8.94 13.65 -9.95
CA LEU A 329 9.02 14.50 -11.14
C LEU A 329 7.65 15.09 -11.47
N GLU A 330 7.61 16.02 -12.42
CA GLU A 330 6.35 16.60 -12.89
C GLU A 330 5.91 15.93 -14.21
N ARG A 331 4.59 15.81 -14.41
CA ARG A 331 3.98 15.39 -15.67
C ARG A 331 2.85 16.33 -16.07
N PRO A 332 2.62 16.55 -17.38
CA PRO A 332 1.43 17.24 -17.85
C PRO A 332 0.20 16.33 -17.73
N PHE A 333 -0.99 16.91 -17.77
CA PHE A 333 -2.27 16.17 -17.83
C PHE A 333 -2.52 15.57 -19.23
N ILE A 334 -1.66 14.62 -19.61
CA ILE A 334 -1.74 13.89 -20.87
C ILE A 334 -1.84 12.40 -20.51
N ALA A 335 -2.94 11.76 -20.90
CA ALA A 335 -3.13 10.34 -20.67
C ALA A 335 -2.18 9.51 -21.54
N GLU A 336 -1.70 8.40 -20.99
CA GLU A 336 -0.96 7.37 -21.72
C GLU A 336 -1.74 6.07 -21.64
N ASN A 337 -1.85 5.33 -22.74
CA ASN A 337 -2.62 4.08 -22.79
C ASN A 337 -4.08 4.23 -22.28
N ASN A 338 -4.73 5.34 -22.64
CA ASN A 338 -6.10 5.69 -22.24
C ASN A 338 -6.31 5.83 -20.71
N PHE A 339 -5.25 6.10 -19.96
CA PHE A 339 -5.30 6.20 -18.51
C PHE A 339 -4.41 7.34 -17.99
N LEU A 340 -4.88 8.02 -16.95
CA LEU A 340 -4.08 8.96 -16.18
C LEU A 340 -4.49 8.87 -14.71
N LYS A 341 -3.55 8.45 -13.86
CA LYS A 341 -3.64 8.62 -12.41
C LYS A 341 -2.80 9.82 -12.04
N PHE A 342 -3.34 10.70 -11.21
CA PHE A 342 -2.59 11.81 -10.66
C PHE A 342 -3.05 12.09 -9.24
N TYR A 343 -2.16 12.71 -8.46
CA TYR A 343 -2.49 13.30 -7.19
C TYR A 343 -2.33 14.81 -7.30
N TYR A 344 -3.34 15.55 -6.83
CA TYR A 344 -3.27 16.99 -6.73
C TYR A 344 -3.81 17.42 -5.38
N ARG A 345 -3.02 18.23 -4.67
CA ARG A 345 -3.44 18.81 -3.39
C ARG A 345 -4.31 20.03 -3.65
N LEU A 346 -5.60 19.91 -3.35
CA LEU A 346 -6.52 21.05 -3.37
C LEU A 346 -6.13 22.07 -2.30
N THR A 347 -6.38 23.34 -2.61
CA THR A 347 -6.16 24.51 -1.75
C THR A 347 -7.41 25.37 -1.80
N ASP A 348 -7.50 26.43 -1.01
CA ASP A 348 -8.70 27.30 -0.98
C ASP A 348 -9.07 27.94 -2.33
N THR A 349 -8.18 27.89 -3.33
CA THR A 349 -8.47 28.34 -4.70
C THR A 349 -8.94 27.17 -5.55
N PRO A 350 -10.14 27.27 -6.16
CA PRO A 350 -10.61 26.26 -7.10
C PRO A 350 -9.66 26.07 -8.27
N VAL A 351 -9.56 24.84 -8.75
CA VAL A 351 -8.68 24.46 -9.84
C VAL A 351 -9.46 23.80 -10.97
N GLU A 352 -8.99 24.00 -12.20
CA GLU A 352 -9.47 23.31 -13.39
C GLU A 352 -8.40 22.36 -13.92
N PHE A 353 -8.77 21.09 -14.06
CA PHE A 353 -7.97 20.06 -14.71
C PHE A 353 -8.41 19.90 -16.16
N ASN A 354 -7.44 19.76 -17.05
CA ASN A 354 -7.66 19.54 -18.47
C ASN A 354 -6.78 18.38 -18.95
N ILE A 355 -7.39 17.21 -19.04
CA ILE A 355 -6.75 15.96 -19.43
C ILE A 355 -6.93 15.77 -20.93
N SER A 356 -5.83 15.52 -21.62
CA SER A 356 -5.82 15.29 -23.08
C SER A 356 -5.32 13.89 -23.42
N SER A 357 -5.38 13.53 -24.71
CA SER A 357 -4.97 12.21 -25.25
C SER A 357 -5.78 11.03 -24.71
N LEU A 358 -7.03 11.28 -24.32
CA LEU A 358 -8.01 10.23 -24.09
C LEU A 358 -8.78 9.92 -25.38
N PRO A 359 -9.32 8.70 -25.55
CA PRO A 359 -10.20 8.37 -26.66
C PRO A 359 -11.42 9.30 -26.71
N ALA A 360 -11.93 9.54 -27.91
CA ALA A 360 -13.22 10.19 -28.08
C ALA A 360 -14.34 9.29 -27.54
N GLY A 361 -15.34 9.89 -26.89
CA GLY A 361 -16.45 9.19 -26.25
C GLY A 361 -16.43 9.35 -24.74
N THR A 362 -17.19 8.49 -24.05
CA THR A 362 -17.38 8.57 -22.59
C THR A 362 -16.15 8.11 -21.83
N ASN A 363 -15.49 9.05 -21.16
CA ASN A 363 -14.39 8.79 -20.26
C ASN A 363 -14.89 8.75 -18.81
N ARG A 364 -14.22 7.96 -17.97
CA ARG A 364 -14.50 7.88 -16.53
C ARG A 364 -13.49 8.71 -15.77
N VAL A 365 -13.98 9.57 -14.90
CA VAL A 365 -13.16 10.29 -13.92
C VAL A 365 -13.66 9.88 -12.55
N TRP A 366 -12.81 9.25 -11.73
CA TRP A 366 -13.15 8.83 -10.39
C TRP A 366 -12.27 9.55 -9.36
N ASP A 367 -12.90 10.08 -8.31
CA ASP A 367 -12.18 10.49 -7.11
C ASP A 367 -12.00 9.28 -6.21
N VAL A 368 -10.74 8.92 -5.98
CA VAL A 368 -10.31 7.73 -5.24
C VAL A 368 -9.60 8.09 -3.94
N SER A 369 -9.77 9.34 -3.48
CA SER A 369 -9.16 9.84 -2.24
C SER A 369 -9.60 9.07 -1.00
N ASP A 370 -10.84 8.55 -1.02
CA ASP A 370 -11.35 7.59 -0.05
C ASP A 370 -11.55 6.22 -0.73
N PHE A 371 -10.76 5.23 -0.32
CA PHE A 371 -10.79 3.89 -0.93
C PHE A 371 -12.14 3.17 -0.80
N ALA A 372 -12.92 3.49 0.23
CA ALA A 372 -14.22 2.88 0.46
C ALA A 372 -15.34 3.70 -0.19
N ASN A 373 -15.17 5.01 -0.35
CA ASN A 373 -16.19 5.94 -0.84
C ASN A 373 -15.78 6.60 -2.17
N VAL A 374 -15.41 5.78 -3.17
CA VAL A 374 -15.11 6.29 -4.52
C VAL A 374 -16.35 6.97 -5.13
N THR A 375 -16.16 8.16 -5.68
CA THR A 375 -17.19 8.92 -6.42
C THR A 375 -16.77 9.09 -7.88
N ALA A 376 -17.76 9.28 -8.76
CA ALA A 376 -17.49 9.61 -10.16
C ALA A 376 -17.70 11.10 -10.38
N ILE A 377 -16.78 11.75 -11.08
CA ILE A 377 -16.94 13.14 -11.51
C ILE A 377 -17.43 13.09 -12.95
N ASN A 378 -18.59 13.70 -13.23
CA ASN A 378 -19.07 13.92 -14.60
C ASN A 378 -18.30 15.09 -15.20
N PRO A 379 -17.36 14.85 -16.13
CA PRO A 379 -16.53 15.90 -16.68
C PRO A 379 -17.24 16.62 -17.85
N LEU A 380 -16.69 17.77 -18.22
CA LEU A 380 -16.96 18.42 -19.48
C LEU A 380 -16.04 17.83 -20.55
N GLU A 381 -16.62 17.05 -21.47
CA GLU A 381 -15.88 16.41 -22.56
C GLU A 381 -15.93 17.26 -23.84
N ASN A 382 -14.79 17.34 -24.54
CA ASN A 382 -14.69 17.91 -25.88
C ASN A 382 -13.67 17.13 -26.72
N GLY A 383 -14.17 16.21 -27.56
CA GLY A 383 -13.32 15.33 -28.37
C GLY A 383 -12.45 14.43 -27.50
N SER A 384 -11.12 14.57 -27.59
CA SER A 384 -10.12 13.82 -26.82
C SER A 384 -9.73 14.49 -25.50
N THR A 385 -10.51 15.48 -25.06
CA THR A 385 -10.22 16.30 -23.88
C THR A 385 -11.31 16.15 -22.84
N VAL A 386 -10.89 15.88 -21.61
CA VAL A 386 -11.73 15.75 -20.41
C VAL A 386 -11.38 16.88 -19.46
N ARG A 387 -12.37 17.68 -19.07
CA ARG A 387 -12.18 18.84 -18.20
C ARG A 387 -13.11 18.80 -17.00
N PHE A 388 -12.57 19.08 -15.81
CA PHE A 388 -13.38 19.21 -14.60
C PHE A 388 -12.71 20.14 -13.60
N GLN A 389 -13.51 20.65 -12.67
CA GLN A 389 -13.04 21.55 -11.62
C GLN A 389 -13.26 20.93 -10.24
N GLN A 390 -12.42 21.32 -9.29
CA GLN A 390 -12.46 20.91 -7.89
C GLN A 390 -12.03 22.09 -7.01
N ALA A 391 -12.45 22.10 -5.74
CA ALA A 391 -12.08 23.13 -4.77
C ALA A 391 -11.75 22.49 -3.43
#